data_AF-A0A381T304-F1
#
_entry.id   AF-A0A381T304-F1
#
_cell.length_a   1.000
_cell.length_b   1.000
_cell.length_c   1.000
_cell.angle_alpha   90.00
_cell.angle_beta   90.00
_cell.angle_gamma   90.00
#
_symmetry.space_group_name_H-M   'P 1'
#
loop_
_entity.id
_entity.type
_entity.pdbx_description
1 polymer ?
#
loop_
_entity_poly.entity_id
_entity_poly.type
_entity_poly.pdbx_seq_one_letter_code
_entity_poly.pdbx_strand_id
1 'polypeptide(L)'
;VLSNGIVGPFGQNIGPRTVDDIVERLSKKLSQADDPDNFKKALQMLSAITQVNGTAEKALETAEKVLSDSGVDSAIISSCADVVSSAQVEGVQIEQINIDFGLARGITYYTGMIFDIYSNDNNSESHQTLGGGGRYDGLTRALGYDCDFPSLGFAYNLDAVVACQRFISNSGDKTYFVSSENCGSVQSAVKEARELRATGKRAAVEYKNYDTPSSSVQAKGEGR
;
A
#
# COMPACT_ATOMS: atom_id res chain seq x y z
N VAL A 1 -20.98 21.64 41.97
CA VAL A 1 -21.02 22.32 43.29
C VAL A 1 -19.63 22.87 43.56
N LEU A 2 -19.54 24.20 43.51
CA LEU A 2 -18.57 25.12 44.11
C LEU A 2 -17.11 24.65 44.28
N SER A 3 -16.27 25.23 43.43
CA SER A 3 -15.03 25.95 43.79
C SER A 3 -14.52 25.79 45.22
N ASN A 4 -13.30 25.29 45.39
CA ASN A 4 -12.39 25.84 46.39
C ASN A 4 -10.95 25.69 45.95
N GLY A 5 -10.37 26.84 45.63
CA GLY A 5 -9.01 26.94 45.18
C GLY A 5 -8.61 28.39 44.96
N ILE A 6 -8.43 29.13 46.07
CA ILE A 6 -7.42 30.18 46.30
C ILE A 6 -7.23 30.28 47.84
N VAL A 7 -6.02 30.49 48.37
CA VAL A 7 -5.71 30.67 49.77
C VAL A 7 -4.69 31.78 49.95
N GLY A 8 -5.00 32.63 50.92
CA GLY A 8 -4.10 33.65 51.40
C GLY A 8 -2.97 33.16 52.31
N PRO A 9 -2.30 34.09 53.01
CA PRO A 9 -1.30 33.74 54.03
C PRO A 9 -1.98 32.81 55.05
N PHE A 10 -1.28 31.78 55.56
CA PHE A 10 -1.75 30.75 56.53
C PHE A 10 -2.17 29.34 56.01
N GLY A 11 -1.52 28.77 54.98
CA GLY A 11 -1.42 27.29 54.87
C GLY A 11 -2.63 26.53 54.29
N GLN A 12 -3.33 27.15 53.37
CA GLN A 12 -4.55 26.68 52.71
C GLN A 12 -4.21 26.76 51.15
N ASN A 13 -4.97 26.19 50.20
CA ASN A 13 -4.61 26.10 48.76
C ASN A 13 -5.02 27.26 47.79
N ILE A 14 -4.03 27.88 47.09
CA ILE A 14 -4.11 29.12 46.26
C ILE A 14 -4.53 28.97 44.79
N GLY A 15 -4.68 27.75 44.29
CA GLY A 15 -5.11 27.52 42.91
C GLY A 15 -6.39 26.71 42.85
N PRO A 16 -7.08 26.63 41.69
CA PRO A 16 -8.36 25.93 41.52
C PRO A 16 -8.31 24.41 41.78
N ARG A 17 -7.15 23.87 42.18
CA ARG A 17 -6.90 22.45 42.44
C ARG A 17 -6.78 22.24 43.93
N THR A 18 -7.32 21.15 44.46
CA THR A 18 -7.22 20.80 45.88
C THR A 18 -5.83 20.29 46.26
N VAL A 19 -5.54 20.17 47.56
CA VAL A 19 -4.26 19.60 48.03
C VAL A 19 -4.17 18.13 47.62
N ASP A 20 -5.29 17.41 47.67
CA ASP A 20 -5.37 16.02 47.22
C ASP A 20 -5.09 15.90 45.71
N ASP A 21 -5.62 16.78 44.87
CA ASP A 21 -5.30 16.80 43.43
C ASP A 21 -3.80 17.06 43.16
N ILE A 22 -3.19 17.92 43.98
CA ILE A 22 -1.76 18.24 43.88
C ILE A 22 -0.94 17.03 44.32
N VAL A 23 -1.28 16.42 45.46
CA VAL A 23 -0.60 15.22 45.98
C VAL A 23 -0.78 14.06 45.01
N GLU A 24 -1.97 13.82 44.46
CA GLU A 24 -2.23 12.76 43.49
C GLU A 24 -1.43 12.98 42.21
N ARG A 25 -1.40 14.20 41.64
CA ARG A 25 -0.57 14.50 40.46
C ARG A 25 0.92 14.46 40.76
N LEU A 26 1.35 14.87 41.95
CA LEU A 26 2.76 14.82 42.36
C LEU A 26 3.17 13.37 42.56
N SER A 27 2.34 12.56 43.20
CA SER A 27 2.49 11.10 43.33
C SER A 27 2.56 10.43 41.97
N LYS A 28 1.66 10.80 41.06
CA LYS A 28 1.61 10.30 39.68
C LYS A 28 2.82 10.73 38.86
N LYS A 29 3.33 11.95 39.06
CA LYS A 29 4.56 12.44 38.39
C LYS A 29 5.83 11.85 39.00
N LEU A 30 5.84 11.58 40.30
CA LEU A 30 6.93 10.90 41.00
C LEU A 30 6.95 9.41 40.68
N SER A 31 5.78 8.78 40.50
CA SER A 31 5.67 7.41 39.99
C SER A 31 5.92 7.30 38.48
N GLN A 32 5.78 8.40 37.74
CA GLN A 32 6.12 8.53 36.32
C GLN A 32 7.49 9.18 36.08
N ALA A 33 8.33 9.35 37.11
CA ALA A 33 9.74 9.58 36.85
C ALA A 33 10.27 8.27 36.25
N ASP A 34 10.32 8.22 34.93
CA ASP A 34 10.77 7.09 34.13
C ASP A 34 11.99 6.48 34.80
N ASP A 35 11.85 5.25 35.31
CA ASP A 35 13.00 4.47 35.75
C ASP A 35 13.97 4.44 34.55
N PRO A 36 15.15 5.07 34.66
CA PRO A 36 16.07 5.18 33.54
C PRO A 36 16.43 3.81 32.96
N ASP A 37 16.42 2.77 33.79
CA ASP A 37 16.69 1.40 33.36
C ASP A 37 15.51 0.83 32.56
N ASN A 38 14.26 1.11 32.93
CA ASN A 38 13.09 0.70 32.15
C ASN A 38 13.00 1.47 30.82
N PHE A 39 13.30 2.78 30.82
CA PHE A 39 13.38 3.55 29.58
C PHE A 39 14.47 3.00 28.65
N LYS A 40 15.64 2.67 29.20
CA LYS A 40 16.73 2.06 28.44
C LYS A 40 16.35 0.67 27.90
N LYS A 41 15.69 -0.17 28.70
CA LYS A 41 15.16 -1.47 28.24
C LYS A 41 14.16 -1.29 27.10
N ALA A 42 13.23 -0.33 27.22
CA ALA A 42 12.26 -0.03 26.17
C ALA A 42 12.94 0.44 24.87
N LEU A 43 13.95 1.31 24.97
CA LEU A 43 14.75 1.73 23.80
C LEU A 43 15.53 0.57 23.18
N GLN A 44 16.11 -0.32 23.99
CA GLN A 44 16.79 -1.51 23.50
C GLN A 44 15.83 -2.47 22.79
N MET A 45 14.65 -2.69 23.36
CA MET A 45 13.58 -3.47 22.73
C MET A 45 13.13 -2.85 21.40
N LEU A 46 12.85 -1.54 21.38
CA LEU A 46 12.46 -0.83 20.15
C LEU A 46 13.56 -0.91 19.09
N SER A 47 14.82 -0.74 19.49
CA SER A 47 15.96 -0.90 18.59
C SER A 47 16.10 -2.34 18.08
N ALA A 48 15.78 -3.35 18.88
CA ALA A 48 15.86 -4.74 18.45
C ALA A 48 14.71 -5.10 17.51
N ILE A 49 13.47 -4.74 17.86
CA ILE A 49 12.28 -5.09 17.08
C ILE A 49 12.29 -4.41 15.71
N THR A 50 12.77 -3.17 15.61
CA THR A 50 12.89 -2.45 14.32
C THR A 50 13.93 -3.06 13.38
N GLN A 51 14.81 -3.94 13.87
CA GLN A 51 15.75 -4.69 13.03
C GLN A 51 15.18 -6.06 12.61
N VAL A 52 13.99 -6.44 13.09
CA VAL A 52 13.36 -7.70 12.71
C VAL A 52 12.69 -7.54 11.35
N ASN A 53 13.34 -8.12 10.35
CA ASN A 53 12.82 -8.23 8.99
C ASN A 53 13.18 -9.59 8.37
N GLY A 54 12.35 -10.05 7.42
CA GLY A 54 12.61 -11.27 6.66
C GLY A 54 11.35 -12.07 6.35
N THR A 55 11.51 -13.36 6.11
CA THR A 55 10.38 -14.27 5.85
C THR A 55 9.41 -14.28 7.03
N ALA A 56 8.11 -14.38 6.75
CA ALA A 56 7.07 -14.25 7.77
C ALA A 56 7.31 -15.13 9.01
N GLU A 57 7.66 -16.40 8.82
CA GLU A 57 7.95 -17.35 9.92
C GLU A 57 9.10 -16.87 10.82
N LYS A 58 10.25 -16.53 10.23
CA LYS A 58 11.45 -16.12 10.98
C LYS A 58 11.27 -14.77 11.66
N ALA A 59 10.60 -13.84 10.99
CA ALA A 59 10.33 -12.52 11.51
C ALA A 59 9.39 -12.59 12.73
N LEU A 60 8.31 -13.38 12.66
CA LEU A 60 7.42 -13.59 13.80
C LEU A 60 8.14 -14.27 14.96
N GLU A 61 8.88 -15.36 14.72
CA GLU A 61 9.66 -16.05 15.77
C GLU A 61 10.66 -15.11 16.47
N THR A 62 11.39 -14.31 15.67
CA THR A 62 12.37 -13.37 16.22
C THR A 62 11.70 -12.24 16.99
N ALA A 63 10.57 -11.71 16.50
CA ALA A 63 9.81 -10.67 17.19
C ALA A 63 9.22 -11.16 18.51
N GLU A 64 8.64 -12.37 18.54
CA GLU A 64 8.16 -13.01 19.77
C GLU A 64 9.25 -13.09 20.83
N LYS A 65 10.46 -13.52 20.42
CA LYS A 65 11.62 -13.60 21.30
C LYS A 65 12.04 -12.24 21.84
N VAL A 66 12.13 -11.22 20.99
CA VAL A 66 12.49 -9.84 21.40
C VAL A 66 11.49 -9.29 22.42
N LEU A 67 10.20 -9.54 22.21
CA LEU A 67 9.13 -9.12 23.11
C LEU A 67 9.21 -9.86 24.45
N SER A 68 9.37 -11.19 24.43
CA SER A 68 9.46 -12.00 25.64
C SER A 68 10.70 -11.66 26.48
N ASP A 69 11.85 -11.45 25.84
CA ASP A 69 13.10 -11.05 26.51
C ASP A 69 12.97 -9.67 27.19
N SER A 70 12.04 -8.85 26.71
CA SER A 70 11.74 -7.52 27.24
C SER A 70 10.56 -7.50 28.23
N GLY A 71 9.95 -8.66 28.52
CA GLY A 71 8.80 -8.79 29.41
C GLY A 71 7.49 -8.24 28.83
N VAL A 72 7.41 -8.10 27.51
CA VAL A 72 6.20 -7.67 26.79
C VAL A 72 5.45 -8.89 26.29
N ASP A 73 4.12 -8.87 26.45
CA ASP A 73 3.26 -9.94 25.95
C ASP A 73 3.34 -10.04 24.42
N SER A 74 3.67 -11.22 23.91
CA SER A 74 3.74 -11.50 22.47
C SER A 74 2.37 -11.45 21.79
N ALA A 75 1.26 -11.46 22.56
CA ALA A 75 -0.08 -11.28 22.03
C ALA A 75 -0.23 -9.98 21.20
N ILE A 76 0.62 -8.97 21.41
CA ILE A 76 0.60 -7.72 20.63
C ILE A 76 0.86 -7.92 19.13
N ILE A 77 1.58 -8.99 18.74
CA ILE A 77 1.85 -9.30 17.32
C ILE A 77 0.96 -10.43 16.77
N SER A 78 0.05 -10.99 17.58
CA SER A 78 -0.88 -12.05 17.15
C SER A 78 -1.69 -11.66 15.91
N SER A 79 -2.17 -10.42 15.85
CA SER A 79 -2.89 -9.91 14.69
C SER A 79 -2.07 -9.91 13.40
N CYS A 80 -0.74 -9.80 13.49
CA CYS A 80 0.13 -9.91 12.31
C CYS A 80 0.15 -11.36 11.79
N ALA A 81 0.26 -12.33 12.70
CA ALA A 81 0.18 -13.75 12.35
C ALA A 81 -1.19 -14.14 11.75
N ASP A 82 -2.28 -13.58 12.29
CA ASP A 82 -3.63 -13.78 11.75
C ASP A 82 -3.77 -13.24 10.32
N VAL A 83 -3.17 -12.09 10.03
CA VAL A 83 -3.15 -11.52 8.68
C VAL A 83 -2.37 -12.39 7.71
N VAL A 84 -1.19 -12.88 8.12
CA VAL A 84 -0.35 -13.76 7.29
C VAL A 84 -1.09 -15.07 6.98
N SER A 85 -1.67 -15.71 7.99
CA SER A 85 -2.42 -16.96 7.81
C SER A 85 -3.65 -16.76 6.92
N SER A 86 -4.37 -15.64 7.08
CA SER A 86 -5.49 -15.28 6.21
C SER A 86 -5.05 -15.09 4.76
N ALA A 87 -3.90 -14.44 4.52
CA ALA A 87 -3.37 -14.27 3.17
C ALA A 87 -3.01 -15.60 2.50
N GLN A 88 -2.49 -16.57 3.27
CA GLN A 88 -2.21 -17.92 2.76
C GLN A 88 -3.51 -18.66 2.36
N VAL A 89 -4.59 -18.52 3.14
CA VAL A 89 -5.90 -19.10 2.82
C VAL A 89 -6.46 -18.53 1.50
N GLU A 90 -6.22 -17.24 1.23
CA GLU A 90 -6.58 -16.58 -0.03
C GLU A 90 -5.62 -16.91 -1.21
N GLY A 91 -4.61 -17.75 -0.99
CA GLY A 91 -3.71 -18.26 -2.03
C GLY A 91 -2.43 -17.45 -2.24
N VAL A 92 -2.08 -16.54 -1.33
CA VAL A 92 -0.77 -15.88 -1.34
C VAL A 92 0.29 -16.85 -0.81
N GLN A 93 1.33 -17.10 -1.61
CA GLN A 93 2.41 -18.00 -1.21
C GLN A 93 3.25 -17.35 -0.10
N ILE A 94 3.60 -18.12 0.93
CA ILE A 94 4.31 -17.59 2.10
C ILE A 94 5.66 -16.99 1.74
N GLU A 95 6.30 -17.50 0.68
CA GLU A 95 7.57 -17.01 0.15
C GLU A 95 7.45 -15.61 -0.46
N GLN A 96 6.24 -15.15 -0.77
CA GLN A 96 5.95 -13.81 -1.27
C GLN A 96 5.70 -12.80 -0.14
N ILE A 97 5.64 -13.25 1.12
CA ILE A 97 5.36 -12.41 2.28
C ILE A 97 6.63 -12.22 3.09
N ASN A 98 7.13 -10.99 3.10
CA ASN A 98 8.15 -10.53 4.04
C ASN A 98 7.51 -9.62 5.08
N ILE A 99 7.92 -9.79 6.33
CA ILE A 99 7.53 -8.91 7.44
C ILE A 99 8.73 -8.03 7.77
N ASP A 100 8.47 -6.75 8.01
CA ASP A 100 9.44 -5.78 8.46
C ASP A 100 8.82 -4.95 9.60
N PHE A 101 9.28 -5.19 10.83
CA PHE A 101 8.83 -4.44 12.02
C PHE A 101 9.49 -3.06 12.13
N GLY A 102 10.48 -2.76 11.30
CA GLY A 102 11.07 -1.43 11.13
C GLY A 102 10.34 -0.56 10.10
N LEU A 103 9.38 -1.12 9.36
CA LEU A 103 8.62 -0.38 8.36
C LEU A 103 7.81 0.73 9.01
N ALA A 104 8.16 1.98 8.69
CA ALA A 104 7.46 3.17 9.15
C ALA A 104 7.22 4.11 7.96
N ARG A 105 6.03 4.69 7.88
CA ARG A 105 5.70 5.74 6.90
C ARG A 105 5.77 7.10 7.54
N GLY A 106 6.21 8.10 6.77
CA GLY A 106 6.37 9.48 7.24
C GLY A 106 5.07 10.22 7.58
N ILE A 107 3.90 9.60 7.39
CA ILE A 107 2.57 10.19 7.64
C ILE A 107 1.82 9.30 8.64
N THR A 108 1.41 9.88 9.77
CA THR A 108 0.91 9.17 10.95
C THR A 108 -0.59 8.84 10.91
N TYR A 109 -1.17 8.53 9.75
CA TYR A 109 -2.61 8.23 9.65
C TYR A 109 -2.94 6.72 9.73
N TYR A 110 -1.93 5.84 9.59
CA TYR A 110 -2.14 4.41 9.76
C TYR A 110 -2.25 4.05 11.25
N THR A 111 -3.20 3.19 11.57
CA THR A 111 -3.54 2.77 12.95
C THR A 111 -3.33 1.27 13.19
N GLY A 112 -2.78 0.55 12.20
CA GLY A 112 -2.55 -0.90 12.29
C GLY A 112 -1.56 -1.36 11.22
N MET A 113 -1.81 -2.54 10.63
CA MET A 113 -0.93 -3.09 9.61
C MET A 113 -0.72 -2.12 8.45
N ILE A 114 0.50 -2.10 7.95
CA ILE A 114 0.90 -1.44 6.71
C ILE A 114 1.65 -2.43 5.84
N PHE A 115 1.55 -2.27 4.54
CA PHE A 115 2.23 -3.14 3.58
C PHE A 115 2.59 -2.38 2.32
N ASP A 116 3.66 -2.82 1.67
CA ASP A 116 4.08 -2.39 0.34
C ASP A 116 4.04 -3.60 -0.60
N ILE A 117 3.74 -3.32 -1.87
CA ILE A 117 3.71 -4.30 -2.94
C ILE A 117 4.90 -4.00 -3.83
N TYR A 118 5.76 -4.99 -4.03
CA TYR A 118 6.97 -4.87 -4.84
C TYR A 118 6.87 -5.75 -6.09
N SER A 119 7.54 -5.34 -7.16
CA SER A 119 7.69 -6.18 -8.35
C SER A 119 8.63 -7.35 -8.09
N ASN A 120 8.35 -8.50 -8.73
CA ASN A 120 9.15 -9.72 -8.63
C ASN A 120 10.25 -9.79 -9.73
N ASP A 121 10.68 -8.63 -10.27
CA ASP A 121 11.64 -8.63 -11.38
C ASP A 121 13.07 -8.69 -10.86
N ASN A 122 13.65 -9.89 -10.94
CA ASN A 122 15.05 -10.20 -10.59
C ASN A 122 16.09 -9.40 -11.42
N ASN A 123 15.67 -8.63 -12.43
CA ASN A 123 16.58 -7.91 -13.34
C ASN A 123 16.82 -6.44 -12.97
N SER A 124 16.11 -5.88 -11.98
CA SER A 124 16.37 -4.52 -11.49
C SER A 124 17.05 -4.60 -10.14
N GLU A 125 18.20 -3.92 -9.99
CA GLU A 125 18.95 -3.80 -8.73
C GLU A 125 18.15 -3.15 -7.57
N SER A 126 16.91 -2.73 -7.85
CA SER A 126 15.92 -2.25 -6.88
C SER A 126 14.55 -2.85 -7.20
N HIS A 127 13.94 -3.53 -6.22
CA HIS A 127 12.54 -3.95 -6.30
C HIS A 127 11.66 -2.70 -6.43
N GLN A 128 10.97 -2.53 -7.56
CA GLN A 128 10.14 -1.35 -7.78
C GLN A 128 8.87 -1.46 -6.92
N THR A 129 8.59 -0.44 -6.10
CA THR A 129 7.31 -0.35 -5.37
C THR A 129 6.19 -0.13 -6.36
N LEU A 130 5.26 -1.08 -6.42
CA LEU A 130 4.05 -1.04 -7.24
C LEU A 130 2.90 -0.34 -6.53
N GLY A 131 2.89 -0.37 -5.20
CA GLY A 131 1.82 0.20 -4.40
C GLY A 131 1.99 -0.14 -2.94
N GLY A 132 0.99 0.21 -2.16
CA GLY A 132 0.97 -0.06 -0.73
C GLY A 132 -0.34 0.37 -0.10
N GLY A 133 -0.53 -0.04 1.14
CA GLY A 133 -1.74 0.24 1.88
C GLY A 133 -1.58 -0.06 3.35
N GLY A 134 -2.72 -0.13 4.02
CA GLY A 134 -2.79 -0.44 5.43
C GLY A 134 -4.13 -0.07 6.06
N ARG A 135 -4.19 -0.23 7.38
CA ARG A 135 -5.34 0.12 8.21
C ARG A 135 -5.24 1.55 8.74
N TYR A 136 -6.30 2.35 8.58
CA TYR A 136 -6.31 3.80 8.85
C TYR A 136 -7.59 4.25 9.55
N ASP A 137 -7.90 3.65 10.69
CA ASP A 137 -9.19 3.87 11.38
C ASP A 137 -9.41 5.32 11.84
N GLY A 138 -8.33 6.05 12.12
CA GLY A 138 -8.38 7.44 12.59
C GLY A 138 -8.50 8.48 11.46
N LEU A 139 -8.40 8.08 10.19
CA LEU A 139 -8.42 9.02 9.06
C LEU A 139 -9.76 9.76 8.96
N THR A 140 -10.88 9.06 9.17
CA THR A 140 -12.22 9.65 9.14
C THR A 140 -12.35 10.77 10.16
N ARG A 141 -11.85 10.56 11.38
CA ARG A 141 -11.83 11.57 12.43
C ARG A 141 -10.97 12.77 12.07
N ALA A 142 -9.80 12.54 11.48
CA ALA A 142 -8.93 13.62 11.00
C ALA A 142 -9.60 14.47 9.89
N LEU A 143 -10.57 13.89 9.17
CA LEU A 143 -11.37 14.57 8.13
C LEU A 143 -12.67 15.21 8.64
N GLY A 144 -12.91 15.20 9.96
CA GLY A 144 -14.04 15.91 10.58
C GLY A 144 -15.22 15.05 11.02
N TYR A 145 -15.06 13.73 11.07
CA TYR A 145 -16.04 12.83 11.71
C TYR A 145 -15.84 12.75 13.23
N ASP A 146 -16.92 12.43 13.96
CA ASP A 146 -16.92 12.40 15.42
C ASP A 146 -16.27 11.13 16.02
N CYS A 147 -16.02 10.10 15.19
CA CYS A 147 -15.45 8.84 15.63
C CYS A 147 -14.47 8.23 14.62
N ASP A 148 -13.62 7.35 15.15
CA ASP A 148 -12.77 6.48 14.34
C ASP A 148 -13.65 5.41 13.68
N PHE A 149 -13.35 5.08 12.44
CA PHE A 149 -14.11 4.11 11.66
C PHE A 149 -13.18 3.02 11.12
N PRO A 150 -13.43 1.72 11.38
CA PRO A 150 -12.59 0.63 10.87
C PRO A 150 -12.42 0.73 9.36
N SER A 151 -11.19 1.01 8.91
CA SER A 151 -10.91 1.35 7.51
C SER A 151 -9.60 0.72 7.07
N LEU A 152 -9.63 0.06 5.90
CA LEU A 152 -8.47 -0.55 5.28
C LEU A 152 -8.56 -0.37 3.76
N GLY A 153 -7.41 -0.16 3.12
CA GLY A 153 -7.33 -0.05 1.69
C GLY A 153 -5.89 0.09 1.22
N PHE A 154 -5.73 0.21 -0.09
CA PHE A 154 -4.45 0.34 -0.74
C PHE A 154 -4.57 1.19 -1.99
N ALA A 155 -3.43 1.69 -2.46
CA ALA A 155 -3.29 2.33 -3.74
C ALA A 155 -2.10 1.70 -4.47
N TYR A 156 -2.13 1.75 -5.80
CA TYR A 156 -1.03 1.29 -6.63
C TYR A 156 -0.75 2.29 -7.74
N ASN A 157 0.50 2.31 -8.20
CA ASN A 157 0.96 3.14 -9.30
C ASN A 157 0.79 2.37 -10.61
N LEU A 158 -0.18 2.80 -11.43
CA LEU A 158 -0.47 2.16 -12.71
C LEU A 158 0.73 2.19 -13.65
N ASP A 159 1.47 3.29 -13.71
CA ASP A 159 2.65 3.42 -14.57
C ASP A 159 3.74 2.43 -14.15
N ALA A 160 3.94 2.23 -12.84
CA ALA A 160 4.88 1.25 -12.30
C ALA A 160 4.49 -0.19 -12.67
N VAL A 161 3.19 -0.52 -12.57
CA VAL A 161 2.66 -1.83 -12.95
C VAL A 161 2.85 -2.06 -14.45
N VAL A 162 2.50 -1.08 -15.29
CA VAL A 162 2.66 -1.15 -16.75
C VAL A 162 4.14 -1.26 -17.14
N ALA A 163 5.04 -0.55 -16.46
CA ALA A 163 6.48 -0.64 -16.70
C ALA A 163 7.06 -2.02 -16.36
N CYS A 164 6.55 -2.67 -15.31
CA CYS A 164 6.92 -4.04 -14.95
C CYS A 164 6.32 -5.09 -15.90
N GLN A 165 5.23 -4.74 -16.59
CA GLN A 165 4.68 -5.59 -17.62
C GLN A 165 5.59 -5.52 -18.83
N ARG A 166 6.36 -6.59 -19.08
CA ARG A 166 6.85 -6.85 -20.43
C ARG A 166 5.60 -6.93 -21.29
N PHE A 167 5.33 -5.90 -22.10
CA PHE A 167 4.37 -6.02 -23.18
C PHE A 167 4.85 -7.21 -24.01
N ILE A 168 4.24 -8.37 -23.77
CA ILE A 168 4.11 -9.35 -24.83
C ILE A 168 3.34 -8.53 -25.84
N SER A 169 4.04 -8.04 -26.87
CA SER A 169 3.39 -7.53 -28.05
C SER A 169 2.54 -8.68 -28.53
N ASN A 170 1.29 -8.74 -28.05
CA ASN A 170 0.29 -9.57 -28.63
C ASN A 170 0.18 -8.99 -30.04
N SER A 171 0.82 -9.68 -30.97
CA SER A 171 0.65 -9.56 -32.42
C SER A 171 -0.82 -9.85 -32.84
N GLY A 172 -1.78 -9.75 -31.91
CA GLY A 172 -3.12 -10.32 -31.99
C GLY A 172 -4.14 -9.42 -32.65
N ASP A 173 -3.85 -8.13 -32.83
CA ASP A 173 -4.78 -7.21 -33.48
C ASP A 173 -4.26 -6.76 -34.84
N LYS A 174 -4.09 -7.73 -35.74
CA LYS A 174 -3.82 -7.46 -37.15
C LYS A 174 -4.93 -6.55 -37.68
N THR A 175 -4.55 -5.33 -38.04
CA THR A 175 -5.48 -4.37 -38.65
C THR A 175 -5.45 -4.59 -40.16
N TYR A 176 -6.60 -4.94 -40.73
CA TYR A 176 -6.77 -5.12 -42.17
C TYR A 176 -6.93 -3.77 -42.86
N PHE A 177 -6.03 -3.45 -43.79
CA PHE A 177 -6.14 -2.25 -44.61
C PHE A 177 -6.87 -2.58 -45.91
N VAL A 178 -7.99 -1.90 -46.16
CA VAL A 178 -8.83 -2.08 -47.36
C VAL A 178 -8.63 -0.86 -48.27
N SER A 179 -7.96 -1.06 -49.40
CA SER A 179 -7.65 0.01 -50.34
C SER A 179 -8.79 0.25 -51.35
N SER A 180 -9.13 1.52 -51.57
CA SER A 180 -10.11 1.90 -52.60
C SER A 180 -9.72 1.49 -54.02
N GLU A 181 -8.43 1.30 -54.29
CA GLU A 181 -7.94 0.84 -55.59
C GLU A 181 -8.22 -0.65 -55.81
N ASN A 182 -8.01 -1.46 -54.76
CA ASN A 182 -8.27 -2.91 -54.81
C ASN A 182 -9.77 -3.21 -54.95
N CYS A 183 -10.62 -2.39 -54.32
CA CYS A 183 -12.07 -2.56 -54.36
C CYS A 183 -12.74 -1.81 -55.53
N GLY A 184 -11.96 -1.09 -56.35
CA GLY A 184 -12.41 -0.31 -57.51
C GLY A 184 -13.19 0.97 -57.18
N SER A 185 -13.62 1.17 -55.94
CA SER A 185 -14.23 2.42 -55.46
C SER A 185 -14.10 2.54 -53.94
N VAL A 186 -14.25 3.77 -53.43
CA VAL A 186 -14.30 4.05 -51.99
C VAL A 186 -15.50 3.37 -51.34
N GLN A 187 -16.66 3.38 -52.00
CA GLN A 187 -17.88 2.77 -51.50
C GLN A 187 -17.70 1.25 -51.32
N SER A 188 -17.03 0.59 -52.27
CA SER A 188 -16.70 -0.83 -52.20
C SER A 188 -15.73 -1.14 -51.06
N ALA A 189 -14.68 -0.32 -50.89
CA ALA A 189 -13.72 -0.50 -49.79
C ALA A 189 -14.36 -0.29 -48.41
N VAL A 190 -15.27 0.68 -48.28
CA VAL A 190 -16.06 0.89 -47.06
C VAL A 190 -16.97 -0.31 -46.77
N LYS A 191 -17.57 -0.90 -47.81
CA LYS A 191 -18.40 -2.11 -47.67
C LYS A 191 -17.58 -3.31 -47.18
N GLU A 192 -16.43 -3.57 -47.79
CA GLU A 192 -15.55 -4.67 -47.40
C GLU A 192 -14.96 -4.47 -45.99
N ALA A 193 -14.55 -3.25 -45.63
CA ALA A 193 -14.13 -2.96 -44.26
C ALA A 193 -15.26 -3.16 -43.24
N ARG A 194 -16.52 -2.88 -43.61
CA ARG A 194 -17.69 -3.14 -42.77
C ARG A 194 -17.93 -4.64 -42.58
N GLU A 195 -17.79 -5.43 -43.63
CA GLU A 195 -17.90 -6.90 -43.56
C GLU A 195 -16.80 -7.50 -42.66
N LEU A 196 -15.56 -7.03 -42.78
CA LEU A 196 -14.47 -7.44 -41.89
C LEU A 196 -14.76 -7.09 -40.42
N ARG A 197 -15.21 -5.86 -40.15
CA ARG A 197 -15.60 -5.42 -38.79
C ARG A 197 -16.75 -6.24 -38.22
N ALA A 198 -17.72 -6.64 -39.04
CA ALA A 198 -18.83 -7.50 -38.63
C ALA A 198 -18.37 -8.90 -38.18
N THR A 199 -17.19 -9.35 -38.63
CA THR A 199 -16.56 -10.60 -38.17
C THR A 199 -15.62 -10.43 -36.98
N GLY A 200 -15.61 -9.26 -36.34
CA GLY A 200 -14.74 -8.95 -35.19
C GLY A 200 -13.31 -8.56 -35.56
N LYS A 201 -13.00 -8.39 -36.85
CA LYS A 201 -11.67 -7.97 -37.32
C LYS A 201 -11.53 -6.45 -37.28
N ARG A 202 -10.37 -5.95 -36.86
CA ARG A 202 -10.01 -4.53 -37.01
C ARG A 202 -9.73 -4.25 -38.47
N ALA A 203 -10.49 -3.35 -39.10
CA ALA A 203 -10.26 -2.96 -40.48
C ALA A 203 -10.28 -1.43 -40.65
N ALA A 204 -9.35 -0.89 -41.43
CA ALA A 204 -9.24 0.52 -41.80
C ALA A 204 -9.33 0.66 -43.32
N VAL A 205 -10.00 1.71 -43.81
CA VAL A 205 -10.05 2.01 -45.24
C VAL A 205 -8.89 2.94 -45.55
N GLU A 206 -8.03 2.54 -46.48
CA GLU A 206 -6.93 3.36 -46.95
C GLU A 206 -7.40 4.15 -48.18
N TYR A 207 -7.33 5.48 -48.07
CA TYR A 207 -7.58 6.40 -49.17
C TYR A 207 -6.22 6.95 -49.61
N LYS A 208 -5.78 6.70 -50.85
CA LYS A 208 -4.52 7.27 -51.31
C LYS A 208 -4.59 8.79 -51.26
N ASN A 209 -3.72 9.39 -50.45
CA ASN A 209 -3.15 10.70 -50.71
C ASN A 209 -1.72 10.75 -50.12
N TYR A 210 -0.75 10.84 -51.05
CA TYR A 210 0.68 11.13 -50.95
C TYR A 210 1.72 10.00 -50.69
N ASP A 211 2.51 9.75 -51.75
CA ASP A 211 3.97 9.58 -51.81
C ASP A 211 4.69 8.98 -50.59
N THR A 212 4.45 7.71 -50.31
CA THR A 212 5.47 6.85 -49.68
C THR A 212 5.41 5.48 -50.36
N PRO A 213 6.55 4.88 -50.78
CA PRO A 213 6.53 3.57 -51.40
C PRO A 213 6.39 2.52 -50.30
N SER A 214 5.18 2.30 -49.81
CA SER A 214 4.86 1.17 -48.95
C SER A 214 4.43 0.01 -49.85
N SER A 215 5.13 -1.11 -49.67
CA SER A 215 4.95 -2.37 -50.39
C SER A 215 3.48 -2.74 -50.49
N SER A 216 2.98 -2.78 -51.73
CA SER A 216 1.72 -3.38 -52.11
C SER A 216 1.66 -4.82 -51.64
N VAL A 217 1.06 -5.05 -50.47
CA VAL A 217 0.60 -6.39 -50.10
C VAL A 217 -0.75 -6.56 -50.77
N GLN A 218 -0.73 -7.39 -51.82
CA GLN A 218 -1.91 -7.94 -52.47
C GLN A 218 -2.92 -8.44 -51.43
N ALA A 219 -4.20 -8.45 -51.79
CA ALA A 219 -5.24 -9.18 -51.09
C ALA A 219 -4.88 -10.68 -50.97
N LYS A 220 -4.06 -10.99 -49.96
CA LYS A 220 -3.49 -12.24 -49.44
C LYS A 220 -2.10 -11.93 -48.88
N GLY A 221 -2.04 -11.25 -47.75
CA GLY A 221 -0.79 -11.11 -47.03
C GLY A 221 -1.02 -10.50 -45.67
N GLU A 222 -0.69 -11.27 -44.64
CA GLU A 222 -0.61 -10.79 -43.27
C GLU A 222 0.50 -9.74 -43.19
N GLY A 223 0.12 -8.47 -42.98
CA GLY A 223 1.06 -7.41 -42.64
C GLY A 223 1.30 -7.40 -41.14
N ARG A 224 2.59 -7.37 -40.76
CA ARG A 224 3.11 -7.30 -39.38
C ARG A 224 2.77 -5.98 -38.70
#